data_AF-A0A9Q4DS80-F1
#
_entry.id   AF-A0A9Q4DS80-F1
#
_cell.length_a   1.000
_cell.length_b   1.000
_cell.length_c   1.000
_cell.angle_alpha   90.00
_cell.angle_beta   90.00
_cell.angle_gamma   90.00
#
_symmetry.space_group_name_H-M   'P 1'
#
loop_
_entity.id
_entity.type
_entity.pdbx_description
1 polymer ?
#
loop_
_entity_poly.entity_id
_entity_poly.type
_entity_poly.pdbx_seq_one_letter_code
_entity_poly.pdbx_strand_id
1 'polypeptide(L)'
;MVETLFASATLLLFVAILTESITEVIKNLFPEGLVQDKITYILSIAVGILLAFIFNLEPFGLEGVGVIVSKVLMGIIASRGANYVNGFLKRFEILR
;
A
#
# COMPACT_ATOMS: atom_id res chain seq x y z
N MET A 1 2.90 11.51 20.81
CA MET A 1 4.01 10.84 20.10
C MET A 1 3.74 9.34 19.91
N VAL A 2 3.46 8.57 20.96
CA VAL A 2 3.10 7.14 20.81
C VAL A 2 1.74 6.96 20.12
N GLU A 3 0.72 7.74 20.50
CA GLU A 3 -0.61 7.69 19.88
C GLU A 3 -0.57 8.06 18.39
N THR A 4 0.20 9.07 18.02
CA THR A 4 0.40 9.49 16.62
C THR A 4 1.14 8.43 15.81
N LEU A 5 2.12 7.76 16.41
CA LEU A 5 2.83 6.65 15.75
C LEU A 5 1.90 5.46 15.53
N PHE A 6 1.09 5.11 16.53
CA PHE A 6 0.11 4.03 16.42
C PHE A 6 -0.94 4.33 15.34
N ALA A 7 -1.49 5.54 15.34
CA ALA A 7 -2.44 5.97 14.31
C ALA A 7 -1.84 5.89 12.90
N SER A 8 -0.61 6.37 12.72
CA SER A 8 0.10 6.29 11.43
C SER A 8 0.39 4.84 11.01
N ALA A 9 0.74 3.96 11.94
CA ALA A 9 0.95 2.54 11.66
C ALA A 9 -0.34 1.82 11.26
N THR A 10 -1.45 2.10 11.95
CA THR A 10 -2.78 1.59 11.58
C THR A 10 -3.20 2.09 10.21
N LEU A 11 -2.98 3.38 9.92
CA LEU A 11 -3.30 3.96 8.61
C LEU A 11 -2.45 3.33 7.51
N LEU A 12 -1.15 3.13 7.74
CA LEU A 12 -0.26 2.43 6.81
C LEU A 12 -0.75 1.00 6.53
N LEU A 13 -1.18 0.27 7.57
CA LEU A 13 -1.75 -1.07 7.41
C LEU A 13 -3.01 -1.06 6.54
N PHE A 14 -3.94 -0.14 6.78
CA PHE A 14 -5.15 -0.02 5.97
C PHE A 14 -4.85 0.39 4.53
N VAL A 15 -3.91 1.32 4.32
CA VAL A 15 -3.45 1.68 2.98
C VAL A 15 -2.81 0.49 2.27
N ALA A 16 -2.05 -0.36 2.96
CA ALA A 16 -1.50 -1.58 2.38
C ALA A 16 -2.60 -2.57 1.95
N ILE A 17 -3.60 -2.81 2.79
CA ILE A 17 -4.74 -3.70 2.46
C ILE A 17 -5.54 -3.15 1.28
N LEU A 18 -5.82 -1.84 1.26
CA LEU A 18 -6.49 -1.18 0.15
C LEU A 18 -5.68 -1.24 -1.13
N THR A 19 -4.35 -1.06 -1.03
CA THR A 19 -3.44 -1.15 -2.19
C THR A 19 -3.57 -2.52 -2.87
N GLU A 20 -3.54 -3.61 -2.09
CA GLU A 20 -3.73 -4.96 -2.63
C GLU A 20 -5.11 -5.14 -3.25
N SER A 21 -6.16 -4.77 -2.50
CA SER A 21 -7.55 -4.97 -2.92
C SER A 21 -7.85 -4.24 -4.22
N ILE A 22 -7.41 -2.99 -4.35
CA ILE A 22 -7.59 -2.19 -5.57
C ILE A 22 -6.74 -2.75 -6.71
N THR A 23 -5.49 -3.15 -6.43
CA THR A 23 -4.63 -3.76 -7.47
C THR A 23 -5.27 -5.03 -8.02
N GLU A 24 -5.82 -5.90 -7.18
CA GLU A 24 -6.56 -7.10 -7.60
C GLU A 24 -7.80 -6.77 -8.44
N VAL A 25 -8.61 -5.81 -8.01
CA VAL A 25 -9.77 -5.36 -8.80
C VAL A 25 -9.34 -4.87 -10.18
N ILE A 26 -8.28 -4.07 -10.28
CA ILE A 26 -7.77 -3.56 -11.55
C ILE A 26 -7.24 -4.70 -12.43
N LYS A 27 -6.50 -5.66 -11.87
CA LYS A 27 -6.01 -6.83 -12.64
C LYS A 27 -7.15 -7.60 -13.28
N ASN A 28 -8.24 -7.80 -12.54
CA ASN A 28 -9.43 -8.52 -13.00
C ASN A 28 -10.22 -7.78 -14.11
N LEU A 29 -9.89 -6.52 -14.41
CA LEU A 29 -10.47 -5.79 -15.55
C LEU A 29 -9.79 -6.17 -16.88
N PHE A 30 -8.63 -6.81 -16.83
CA PHE A 30 -7.87 -7.21 -18.02
C PHE A 30 -7.98 -8.71 -18.27
N PRO A 31 -7.91 -9.16 -19.54
CA PRO A 31 -7.87 -10.59 -19.87
C PRO A 31 -6.70 -11.32 -19.20
N GLU A 32 -6.93 -12.58 -18.83
CA GLU A 32 -5.89 -13.46 -18.30
C GLU A 32 -4.69 -13.52 -19.26
N GLY A 33 -3.48 -13.40 -18.72
CA GLY A 33 -2.22 -13.42 -19.47
C GLY A 33 -1.75 -12.07 -20.03
N LEU A 34 -2.59 -11.02 -20.00
CA LEU A 34 -2.21 -9.67 -20.45
C LEU A 34 -1.44 -8.90 -19.36
N VAL A 35 -1.76 -9.14 -18.09
CA VAL A 35 -1.08 -8.53 -16.94
C VAL A 35 -0.04 -9.50 -16.38
N GLN A 36 1.22 -9.27 -16.74
CA GLN A 36 2.35 -10.02 -16.20
C GLN A 36 2.75 -9.52 -14.80
N ASP A 37 3.49 -10.33 -14.05
CA ASP A 37 3.92 -10.01 -12.67
C ASP A 37 4.61 -8.64 -12.53
N LYS A 38 5.41 -8.24 -13.52
CA LYS A 38 6.07 -6.92 -13.53
C LYS A 38 5.09 -5.76 -13.66
N ILE A 39 4.02 -5.94 -14.42
CA ILE A 39 2.97 -4.92 -14.60
C ILE A 39 2.16 -4.79 -13.31
N THR A 40 1.78 -5.92 -12.71
CA THR A 40 1.14 -5.96 -11.38
C THR A 40 1.99 -5.26 -10.32
N TYR A 41 3.29 -5.49 -10.33
CA TYR A 41 4.23 -4.85 -9.40
C TYR A 41 4.23 -3.32 -9.53
N ILE A 42 4.29 -2.80 -10.77
CA ILE A 42 4.29 -1.36 -11.03
C ILE A 42 2.93 -0.76 -10.68
N LEU A 43 1.84 -1.45 -11.03
CA LEU A 43 0.48 -1.05 -10.71
C LEU A 43 0.28 -0.91 -9.19
N SER A 44 0.72 -1.91 -8.41
CA SER A 44 0.64 -1.88 -6.96
C SER A 44 1.40 -0.68 -6.35
N ILE A 45 2.59 -0.35 -6.89
CA ILE A 45 3.32 0.86 -6.46
C ILE A 45 2.53 2.13 -6.78
N ALA A 46 2.00 2.24 -7.99
CA ALA A 46 1.25 3.42 -8.41
C ALA A 46 0.00 3.62 -7.54
N VAL A 47 -0.75 2.56 -7.29
CA VAL A 47 -1.92 2.56 -6.38
C VAL A 47 -1.49 2.94 -4.97
N GLY A 48 -0.45 2.31 -4.42
CA GLY A 48 0.02 2.59 -3.06
C GLY A 48 0.44 4.04 -2.85
N ILE A 49 1.20 4.60 -3.80
CA ILE A 49 1.57 6.02 -3.79
C ILE A 49 0.32 6.90 -3.86
N LEU A 50 -0.59 6.63 -4.80
CA LEU A 50 -1.82 7.42 -4.95
C LEU A 50 -2.65 7.43 -3.65
N LEU A 51 -2.83 6.27 -3.02
CA LEU A 51 -3.55 6.17 -1.75
C LEU A 51 -2.84 6.90 -0.61
N ALA A 52 -1.51 6.83 -0.54
CA ALA A 52 -0.74 7.58 0.46
C ALA A 52 -0.94 9.11 0.32
N PHE A 53 -1.11 9.61 -0.91
CA PHE A 53 -1.49 11.01 -1.13
C PHE A 53 -2.93 11.29 -0.73
N ILE A 54 -3.89 10.47 -1.14
CA ILE A 54 -5.33 10.64 -0.83
C ILE A 54 -5.58 10.68 0.68
N PHE A 55 -4.95 9.77 1.43
CA PHE A 55 -5.14 9.67 2.88
C PHE A 55 -4.15 10.48 3.70
N ASN A 56 -3.33 11.31 3.06
CA ASN A 56 -2.31 12.14 3.73
C ASN A 56 -1.39 11.33 4.66
N LEU A 57 -0.90 10.17 4.19
CA LEU A 57 -0.03 9.29 4.96
C LEU A 57 1.38 9.86 5.05
N GLU A 58 1.60 10.72 6.05
CA GLU A 58 2.85 11.41 6.33
C GLU A 58 3.16 11.23 7.83
N PRO A 59 3.97 10.21 8.21
CA PRO A 59 4.21 9.90 9.62
C PRO A 59 5.36 10.71 10.24
N PHE A 60 6.13 11.45 9.44
CA PHE A 60 7.40 12.04 9.86
C PHE A 60 7.31 13.51 10.24
N GLY A 61 6.17 14.17 10.03
CA GLY A 61 5.98 15.59 10.29
C GLY A 61 6.89 16.49 9.45
N LEU A 62 7.24 16.05 8.23
CA LEU A 62 8.13 16.82 7.36
C LEU A 62 7.42 18.05 6.77
N GLU A 63 8.20 19.02 6.30
CA GLU A 63 7.70 20.22 5.63
C GLU A 63 8.22 20.33 4.18
N GLY A 64 7.51 21.13 3.37
CA GLY A 64 7.88 21.38 1.97
C GLY A 64 7.96 20.11 1.13
N VAL A 65 9.05 19.96 0.36
CA VAL A 65 9.26 18.79 -0.52
C VAL A 65 9.41 17.49 0.29
N GLY A 66 9.80 17.56 1.57
CA GLY A 66 9.92 16.40 2.44
C GLY A 66 8.59 15.64 2.61
N VAL A 67 7.46 16.35 2.64
CA VAL A 67 6.11 15.76 2.70
C VAL A 67 5.86 14.84 1.50
N ILE A 68 6.25 15.29 0.30
CA ILE A 68 6.04 14.54 -0.94
C ILE A 68 6.87 13.25 -0.91
N VAL A 69 8.15 13.36 -0.51
CA VAL A 69 9.05 12.21 -0.39
C VAL A 69 8.54 11.20 0.65
N SER A 70 8.08 11.68 1.80
CA SER A 70 7.47 10.87 2.86
C SER A 70 6.28 10.07 2.35
N LYS A 71 5.33 10.72 1.67
CA LYS A 71 4.14 10.06 1.11
C LYS A 71 4.49 9.02 0.04
N VAL A 72 5.42 9.35 -0.86
CA VAL A 72 5.90 8.39 -1.88
C VAL A 72 6.53 7.17 -1.21
N LEU A 73 7.38 7.38 -0.20
CA LEU A 73 8.01 6.29 0.54
C LEU A 73 6.97 5.41 1.25
N MET A 74 5.99 6.02 1.91
CA MET A 74 4.92 5.27 2.58
C MET A 74 4.04 4.50 1.59
N GLY A 75 3.73 5.07 0.43
CA GLY A 75 3.00 4.35 -0.62
C GLY A 75 3.78 3.17 -1.18
N ILE A 76 5.10 3.30 -1.37
CA ILE A 76 5.96 2.18 -1.76
C ILE A 76 5.96 1.11 -0.67
N ILE A 77 6.13 1.48 0.60
CA ILE A 77 6.09 0.53 1.72
C ILE A 77 4.72 -0.17 1.78
N ALA A 78 3.61 0.55 1.63
CA ALA A 78 2.27 -0.04 1.61
C ALA A 78 2.11 -1.06 0.47
N SER A 79 2.61 -0.75 -0.74
CA SER A 79 2.58 -1.67 -1.89
C SER A 79 3.39 -2.96 -1.65
N ARG A 80 4.38 -2.93 -0.75
CA ARG A 80 5.17 -4.11 -0.35
C ARG A 80 4.56 -4.83 0.85
N GLY A 81 4.11 -4.07 1.84
CA GLY A 81 3.50 -4.54 3.08
C GLY A 81 2.25 -5.35 2.82
N ALA A 82 1.47 -4.99 1.80
CA ALA A 82 0.35 -5.78 1.29
C ALA A 82 0.68 -7.28 1.11
N ASN A 83 1.80 -7.59 0.44
CA ASN A 83 2.25 -8.97 0.23
C ASN A 83 2.68 -9.66 1.54
N TYR A 84 3.30 -8.93 2.46
CA TYR A 84 3.65 -9.46 3.78
C TYR A 84 2.41 -9.71 4.65
N VAL A 85 1.41 -8.82 4.60
CA VAL A 85 0.14 -8.97 5.31
C VAL A 85 -0.65 -10.14 4.72
N ASN A 86 -0.74 -10.26 3.40
CA ASN A 86 -1.37 -11.40 2.74
C ASN A 86 -0.66 -12.73 3.12
N GLY A 87 0.67 -12.76 3.09
CA GLY A 87 1.46 -13.90 3.53
C GLY A 87 1.29 -14.23 5.02
N PHE A 88 1.15 -13.22 5.88
CA PHE A 88 0.86 -13.38 7.29
C PHE A 88 -0.55 -13.96 7.49
N LEU A 89 -1.58 -13.40 6.86
CA LEU A 89 -2.96 -13.87 6.97
C LEU A 89 -3.14 -15.32 6.48
N LYS A 90 -2.43 -15.71 5.41
CA LYS A 90 -2.38 -17.11 4.94
C LYS A 90 -1.68 -18.03 5.93
N ARG A 91 -0.58 -17.58 6.57
CA ARG A 91 0.13 -18.36 7.60
C ARG A 91 -0.72 -18.65 8.84
N PHE A 92 -1.69 -17.79 9.15
CA PHE A 92 -2.60 -17.94 10.28
C PHE A 92 -3.98 -18.49 9.88
N GLU A 93 -4.14 -19.01 8.65
CA GLU A 93 -5.39 -19.56 8.11
C GLU A 93 -6.60 -18.60 8.15
N ILE A 94 -6.33 -17.29 8.27
CA ILE A 94 -7.38 -16.25 8.30
C ILE A 94 -7.96 -16.03 6.89
N LEU A 95 -7.10 -16.13 5.87
CA LEU A 95 -7.47 -16.19 4.47
C LEU A 95 -7.04 -17.56 3.93
N ARG A 96 -7.99 -18.31 3.35
CA ARG A 96 -7.72 -19.58 2.66
C ARG A 96 -7.11 -19.32 1.28
#